data_AF-A0AAD7B8J5-F1
#
_entry.id   AF-A0AAD7B8J5-F1
#
_cell.length_a   1.000
_cell.length_b   1.000
_cell.length_c   1.000
_cell.angle_alpha   90.00
_cell.angle_beta   90.00
_cell.angle_gamma   90.00
#
_symmetry.space_group_name_H-M   'P 1'
#
loop_
_entity.id
_entity.type
_entity.pdbx_description
1 polymer ?
#
loop_
_entity_poly.entity_id
_entity_poly.type
_entity_poly.pdbx_seq_one_letter_code
_entity_poly.pdbx_strand_id
1 'polypeptide(L)'
;ELCKVPRGQLMRKQVSAEKTKDVLDFATKKLADRFNSIIAGIHVLGMHADHAAGPLNVQARILTPPRLKYGARSRQLTITPRDGAWTV
;
A
#
# COMPACT_ATOMS: atom_id res chain seq x y z
N GLU A 1 -20.07 34.67 15.70
CA GLU A 1 -19.81 33.37 15.04
C GLU A 1 -21.12 32.60 14.88
N LEU A 2 -21.77 32.63 13.71
CA LEU A 2 -23.10 32.01 13.50
C LEU A 2 -23.17 31.03 12.31
N CYS A 3 -22.06 30.77 11.62
CA CYS A 3 -22.04 29.91 10.45
C CYS A 3 -21.25 28.62 10.74
N LYS A 4 -21.90 27.46 10.55
CA LYS A 4 -21.27 26.14 10.62
C LYS A 4 -21.16 25.58 9.21
N VAL A 5 -20.01 25.02 8.88
CA VAL A 5 -19.80 24.35 7.59
C VAL A 5 -20.61 23.04 7.56
N PRO A 6 -21.50 22.82 6.56
CA PRO A 6 -22.21 21.56 6.39
C PRO A 6 -21.24 20.37 6.28
N ARG A 7 -21.55 19.26 6.96
CA ARG A 7 -20.73 18.03 6.95
C ARG A 7 -20.75 17.36 5.57
N GLY A 8 -19.71 16.56 5.28
CA GLY A 8 -19.62 15.74 4.06
C GLY A 8 -19.08 16.46 2.82
N GLN A 9 -18.59 17.70 2.96
CA GLN A 9 -17.97 18.42 1.85
C GLN A 9 -16.56 17.90 1.58
N LEU A 10 -16.25 17.61 0.32
CA LEU A 10 -14.91 17.21 -0.12
C LEU A 10 -13.99 18.44 -0.23
N MET A 11 -12.81 18.35 0.37
CA MET A 11 -11.78 19.38 0.23
C MET A 11 -11.19 19.34 -1.19
N ARG A 12 -11.38 20.42 -1.96
CA ARG A 12 -10.88 20.55 -3.34
C ARG A 12 -9.56 21.30 -3.47
N LYS A 13 -9.13 22.00 -2.41
CA LYS A 13 -7.88 22.75 -2.38
C LYS A 13 -6.70 21.82 -2.12
N GLN A 14 -5.51 22.26 -2.52
CA GLN A 14 -4.27 21.56 -2.18
C GLN A 14 -4.17 21.38 -0.66
N VAL A 15 -3.85 20.16 -0.23
CA VAL A 15 -3.60 19.85 1.18
C VAL A 15 -2.39 20.67 1.62
N SER A 16 -2.52 21.38 2.75
CA SER A 16 -1.41 22.16 3.30
C SER A 16 -0.23 21.25 3.61
N ALA A 17 1.00 21.77 3.47
CA ALA A 17 2.23 20.97 3.64
C ALA A 17 2.28 20.24 5.00
N GLU A 18 1.75 20.86 6.06
CA GLU A 18 1.65 20.29 7.40
C GLU A 18 0.73 19.07 7.48
N LYS A 19 -0.29 19.00 6.61
CA LYS A 19 -1.27 17.91 6.56
C LYS A 19 -1.00 16.87 5.47
N THR A 20 -0.02 17.13 4.61
CA THR A 20 0.40 16.17 3.59
C THR A 20 0.92 14.87 4.21
N LYS A 21 1.62 14.95 5.35
CA LYS A 21 2.09 13.76 6.06
C LYS A 21 0.94 12.87 6.53
N ASP A 22 -0.08 13.47 7.13
CA ASP A 22 -1.27 12.73 7.61
C ASP A 22 -1.98 12.01 6.46
N VAL A 23 -2.08 12.68 5.30
CA VAL A 23 -2.66 12.07 4.08
C VAL A 23 -1.77 10.95 3.53
N LEU A 24 -0.45 11.13 3.54
CA LEU A 24 0.48 10.12 3.09
C LEU A 24 0.40 8.88 4.00
N ASP A 25 0.52 9.05 5.32
CA ASP A 25 0.45 7.97 6.30
C ASP A 25 -0.89 7.21 6.21
N PHE A 26 -1.99 7.92 5.94
CA PHE A 26 -3.28 7.30 5.67
C PHE A 26 -3.31 6.49 4.36
N ALA A 27 -2.71 7.00 3.29
CA ALA A 27 -2.71 6.36 1.98
C ALA A 27 -1.75 5.16 1.91
N THR A 28 -0.60 5.26 2.58
CA THR A 28 0.48 4.26 2.58
C THR A 28 0.43 3.34 3.80
N LYS A 29 -0.78 2.94 4.24
CA LYS A 29 -0.93 1.96 5.32
C LYS A 29 -0.25 0.65 4.97
N LYS A 30 0.31 -0.01 5.99
CA LYS A 30 0.87 -1.36 5.84
C LYS A 30 -0.21 -2.33 5.35
N LEU A 31 0.23 -3.36 4.63
CA LEU A 31 -0.67 -4.32 4.00
C LEU A 31 -1.68 -4.92 4.98
N ALA A 32 -1.22 -5.38 6.15
CA ALA A 32 -2.07 -5.97 7.18
C ALA A 32 -3.14 -4.97 7.68
N ASP A 33 -2.75 -3.74 7.99
CA ASP A 33 -3.65 -2.70 8.47
C ASP A 33 -4.68 -2.30 7.41
N ARG A 34 -4.23 -2.19 6.15
CA ARG A 34 -5.10 -1.89 5.02
C ARG A 34 -6.10 -3.02 4.78
N PHE A 35 -5.67 -4.27 4.86
CA PHE A 35 -6.50 -5.45 4.68
C PHE A 35 -7.59 -5.53 5.75
N ASN A 36 -7.22 -5.37 7.02
CA ASN A 36 -8.17 -5.31 8.14
C ASN A 36 -9.17 -4.16 7.98
N SER A 37 -8.70 -2.98 7.54
CA SER A 37 -9.56 -1.83 7.26
C SER A 37 -10.59 -2.10 6.16
N ILE A 38 -10.24 -2.90 5.15
CA ILE A 38 -11.17 -3.29 4.09
C ILE A 38 -12.23 -4.23 4.66
N ILE A 39 -11.83 -5.28 5.38
CA ILE A 39 -12.77 -6.23 6.01
C ILE A 39 -13.75 -5.49 6.93
N ALA A 40 -13.24 -4.62 7.82
CA ALA A 40 -14.07 -3.82 8.70
C ALA A 40 -15.03 -2.89 7.93
N GLY A 41 -14.58 -2.29 6.82
CA GLY A 41 -15.41 -1.41 6.00
C GLY A 41 -16.60 -2.13 5.35
N ILE A 42 -16.43 -3.39 4.92
CA ILE A 42 -17.52 -4.18 4.34
C ILE A 42 -18.63 -4.41 5.38
N HIS A 43 -18.27 -4.72 6.64
CA HIS A 43 -19.25 -4.86 7.74
C HIS A 43 -20.04 -3.57 7.99
N VAL A 44 -19.38 -2.42 7.97
CA VAL A 44 -20.01 -1.12 8.27
C VAL A 44 -20.94 -0.65 7.14
N LEU A 45 -20.58 -0.91 5.88
CA LEU A 45 -21.34 -0.45 4.71
C LEU A 45 -22.58 -1.30 4.40
N GLY A 46 -22.84 -2.37 5.16
CA GLY A 46 -24.00 -3.25 4.95
C GLY A 46 -23.96 -3.99 3.60
N MET A 47 -22.79 -4.05 2.98
CA MET A 47 -22.60 -4.77 1.72
C MET A 47 -22.75 -6.26 1.97
N HIS A 48 -23.64 -6.90 1.21
CA HIS A 48 -23.81 -8.36 1.20
C HIS A 48 -22.63 -8.99 0.44
N ALA A 49 -21.46 -8.99 1.06
CA ALA A 49 -20.41 -9.93 0.72
C ALA A 49 -20.62 -11.21 1.57
N ASP A 50 -20.22 -12.37 1.07
CA ASP A 50 -20.15 -13.57 1.91
C ASP A 50 -19.00 -13.39 2.93
N HIS A 51 -19.37 -12.89 4.12
CA HIS A 51 -18.43 -12.58 5.20
C HIS A 51 -17.83 -13.84 5.84
N ALA A 52 -18.49 -15.00 5.71
CA ALA A 52 -18.03 -16.25 6.30
C ALA A 52 -16.89 -16.88 5.50
N ALA A 53 -16.91 -16.72 4.17
CA ALA A 53 -15.86 -17.22 3.29
C ALA A 53 -14.54 -16.45 3.42
N GLY A 54 -14.60 -15.20 3.90
CA GLY A 54 -13.43 -14.33 4.04
C GLY A 54 -12.77 -13.98 2.69
N PRO A 55 -11.55 -13.45 2.73
CA PRO A 55 -10.79 -13.11 1.53
C PRO A 55 -10.50 -14.33 0.66
N LEU A 56 -10.54 -14.15 -0.68
CA LEU A 56 -10.24 -15.21 -1.63
C LEU A 56 -8.78 -15.68 -1.49
N ASN A 57 -8.58 -16.97 -1.22
CA ASN A 57 -7.26 -17.59 -1.24
C ASN A 57 -6.83 -17.91 -2.68
N VAL A 58 -5.65 -17.44 -3.07
CA VAL A 58 -5.11 -17.63 -4.42
C VAL A 58 -3.72 -18.27 -4.35
N GLN A 59 -3.46 -19.22 -5.25
CA GLN A 59 -2.14 -19.82 -5.36
C GLN A 59 -1.23 -18.91 -6.21
N ALA A 60 -0.22 -18.32 -5.58
CA ALA A 60 0.77 -17.47 -6.24
C ALA A 60 2.12 -18.19 -6.40
N ARG A 61 2.97 -17.67 -7.29
CA ARG A 61 4.35 -18.14 -7.48
C ARG A 61 5.32 -16.99 -7.27
N ILE A 62 6.43 -17.25 -6.59
CA ILE A 62 7.57 -16.34 -6.49
C ILE A 62 8.58 -16.78 -7.55
N LEU A 63 8.85 -15.90 -8.52
CA LEU A 63 9.81 -16.19 -9.58
C LEU A 63 11.24 -15.97 -9.06
N THR A 64 12.15 -16.85 -9.45
CA THR A 64 13.57 -16.69 -9.14
C THR A 64 14.10 -15.43 -9.85
N PRO A 65 14.74 -14.51 -9.12
CA PRO A 65 15.25 -13.28 -9.73
C PRO A 65 16.43 -13.57 -10.67
N PRO A 66 16.55 -12.83 -11.79
CA PRO A 66 17.65 -13.02 -12.74
C PRO A 66 18.99 -12.58 -12.14
N ARG A 67 20.09 -13.21 -12.57
CA ARG A 67 21.44 -12.79 -12.20
C ARG A 67 21.85 -11.56 -13.00
N LEU A 68 22.24 -10.50 -12.29
CA LEU A 68 22.81 -9.28 -12.87
C LEU A 68 24.30 -9.48 -13.08
N LYS A 69 24.85 -9.00 -14.21
CA LYS A 69 26.29 -9.02 -14.51
C LYS A 69 26.84 -7.60 -14.53
N TYR A 70 27.96 -7.38 -13.83
CA TYR A 70 28.65 -6.09 -13.74
C TYR A 70 30.00 -6.11 -14.46
N GLY A 71 30.58 -4.92 -14.67
CA GLY A 71 31.87 -4.75 -15.36
C GLY A 71 33.07 -5.29 -14.56
N ALA A 72 34.19 -5.53 -15.24
CA ALA A 72 35.39 -6.16 -14.67
C ALA A 72 36.06 -5.40 -13.51
N ARG A 73 35.76 -4.11 -13.34
CA ARG A 73 36.23 -3.27 -12.21
C ARG A 73 35.28 -3.27 -11.01
N SER A 74 34.16 -3.99 -11.08
CA SER A 74 33.18 -4.11 -10.01
C SER A 74 33.70 -4.98 -8.87
N ARG A 75 33.30 -4.69 -7.63
CA ARG A 75 33.57 -5.55 -6.46
C ARG A 75 32.97 -6.95 -6.62
N GLN A 76 31.84 -7.07 -7.31
CA GLN A 76 31.20 -8.35 -7.64
C GLN A 76 30.85 -8.39 -9.13
N LEU A 77 31.24 -9.45 -9.82
CA LEU A 77 30.99 -9.65 -11.25
C LEU A 77 29.54 -10.06 -11.54
N THR A 78 28.88 -10.75 -10.60
CA THR A 78 27.47 -11.11 -10.70
C THR A 78 26.76 -10.99 -9.37
N ILE A 79 25.52 -10.51 -9.38
CA ILE A 79 24.67 -10.37 -8.20
C ILE A 79 23.30 -10.98 -8.49
N THR A 80 22.80 -11.79 -7.58
CA THR A 80 21.40 -12.26 -7.61
C THR A 80 20.59 -11.37 -6.68
N PRO A 81 19.62 -10.58 -7.18
CA PRO A 81 18.77 -9.75 -6.34
C PRO A 81 18.05 -10.56 -5.26
N ARG A 82 17.79 -9.94 -4.11
CA ARG A 82 16.97 -10.50 -3.03
C ARG A 82 15.79 -9.56 -2.78
N ASP A 83 14.57 -10.09 -2.80
CA ASP A 83 13.34 -9.31 -2.56
C ASP A 83 13.20 -8.06 -3.45
N GLY A 84 13.68 -8.15 -4.70
CA GLY A 84 13.66 -7.03 -5.65
C GLY A 84 14.72 -5.95 -5.42
N ALA A 85 15.60 -6.11 -4.42
CA ALA A 85 16.68 -5.17 -4.13
C ALA A 85 18.06 -5.79 -4.41
N TRP A 86 19.02 -4.96 -4.79
CA TRP A 86 20.43 -5.32 -4.93
C TRP A 86 21.32 -4.09 -4.69
N THR A 87 22.55 -4.32 -4.24
CA THR A 87 23.55 -3.27 -4.04
C THR A 87 24.81 -3.63 -4.82
N VAL A 88 25.47 -2.64 -5.41
CA VAL A 88 26.74 -2.79 -6.15
C VAL A 88 27.92 -2.58 -5.23
#